data_AF-A0AA45RWW0-F1
#
_entry.id   AF-A0AA45RWW0-F1
#
_cell.length_a   1.000
_cell.length_b   1.000
_cell.length_c   1.000
_cell.angle_alpha   90.00
_cell.angle_beta   90.00
_cell.angle_gamma   90.00
#
_symmetry.space_group_name_H-M   'P 1'
#
loop_
_entity.id
_entity.type
_entity.pdbx_description
1 polymer ?
#
loop_
_entity_poly.entity_id
_entity_poly.type
_entity_poly.pdbx_seq_one_letter_code
_entity_poly.pdbx_strand_id
1 'polypeptide(L)'
;MIAVTQDHEQRETLAVEYNIPGHDPRGAASALFTRTRLALIEREGGKCWLSSLTAADLGPLEAHHYPIERCFAEGVDWPRFSNDCKFGLWGPHAQTFDWEAFFAGAAPDASGRMVPVDPYLFVDDMTVNGRLLGKQYHTGKDEGVHMLPEPIWLAQKYMVEGYQFSGAEVIHHAQEA
;
A
#
# COMPACT_ATOMS: atom_id res chain seq x y z
N MET A 1 -20.10 -3.63 28.98
CA MET A 1 -19.36 -4.39 27.96
C MET A 1 -20.18 -5.60 27.61
N ILE A 2 -20.73 -5.65 26.40
CA ILE A 2 -21.36 -6.88 25.89
C ILE A 2 -20.17 -7.72 25.42
N ALA A 3 -19.92 -8.84 26.09
CA ALA A 3 -18.96 -9.81 25.60
C ALA A 3 -19.42 -10.28 24.22
N VAL A 4 -18.53 -10.24 23.23
CA VAL A 4 -18.72 -10.97 21.98
C VAL A 4 -18.65 -12.45 22.39
N THR A 5 -19.80 -13.05 22.71
CA THR A 5 -19.86 -14.42 23.25
C THR A 5 -20.01 -15.48 22.15
N GLN A 6 -19.99 -15.07 20.88
CA GLN A 6 -20.10 -15.96 19.73
C GLN A 6 -19.16 -15.49 18.63
N ASP A 7 -18.08 -16.25 18.43
CA ASP A 7 -17.21 -16.13 17.28
C ASP A 7 -17.83 -16.94 16.13
N HIS A 8 -17.91 -16.34 14.94
CA HIS A 8 -18.25 -17.05 13.71
C HIS A 8 -16.97 -17.24 12.91
N GLU A 9 -16.51 -18.48 12.75
CA GLU A 9 -15.38 -18.77 11.86
C GLU A 9 -15.85 -18.67 10.40
N GLN A 10 -15.22 -17.79 9.63
CA GLN A 10 -15.39 -17.71 8.18
C GLN A 10 -14.14 -18.25 7.50
N ARG A 11 -14.31 -19.30 6.68
CA ARG A 11 -13.23 -19.90 5.90
C ARG A 11 -13.58 -19.85 4.42
N GLU A 12 -12.70 -19.23 3.64
CA GLU A 12 -12.89 -19.04 2.21
C GLU A 12 -11.64 -19.48 1.44
N THR A 13 -11.85 -19.92 0.20
CA THR A 13 -10.79 -20.10 -0.78
C THR A 13 -11.00 -19.06 -1.88
N LEU A 14 -10.06 -18.12 -2.01
CA LEU A 14 -10.12 -17.07 -3.02
C LEU A 14 -9.20 -17.44 -4.20
N ALA A 15 -9.74 -17.36 -5.40
CA ALA A 15 -8.99 -17.40 -6.64
C ALA A 15 -9.18 -16.04 -7.33
N VAL A 16 -8.07 -15.37 -7.66
CA VAL A 16 -8.08 -14.04 -8.26
C VAL A 16 -7.33 -14.11 -9.58
N GLU A 17 -8.00 -13.73 -10.66
CA GLU A 17 -7.47 -13.69 -12.02
C GLU A 17 -7.69 -12.29 -12.59
N TYR A 18 -6.61 -11.65 -13.03
CA TYR A 18 -6.64 -10.32 -13.64
C TYR A 18 -5.48 -10.16 -14.61
N ASN A 19 -5.67 -9.27 -15.58
CA ASN A 19 -4.65 -8.93 -16.56
C ASN A 19 -3.79 -7.79 -16.01
N ILE A 20 -2.48 -8.01 -15.98
CA ILE A 20 -1.49 -6.97 -15.66
C ILE A 20 -0.98 -6.39 -16.98
N PRO A 21 -0.93 -5.06 -17.15
CA PRO A 21 -0.34 -4.47 -18.35
C PRO A 21 1.13 -4.88 -18.48
N GLY A 22 1.62 -5.00 -19.71
CA GLY A 22 3.04 -5.23 -19.94
C GLY A 22 3.85 -4.09 -19.34
N HIS A 23 4.80 -4.42 -18.46
CA HIS A 23 5.70 -3.47 -17.85
C HIS A 23 7.12 -4.05 -17.84
N ASP A 24 8.13 -3.19 -17.73
CA ASP A 24 9.50 -3.66 -17.69
C ASP A 24 9.71 -4.65 -16.52
N PRO A 25 10.44 -5.76 -16.75
CA PRO A 25 10.80 -6.67 -15.68
C PRO A 25 11.53 -5.92 -14.58
N ARG A 26 11.33 -6.37 -13.34
CA ARG A 26 12.03 -5.79 -12.21
C ARG A 26 13.53 -6.10 -12.33
N GLY A 27 14.30 -5.17 -12.90
CA GLY A 27 15.68 -4.93 -12.50
C GLY A 27 15.69 -4.41 -11.06
N ALA A 28 16.83 -4.34 -10.39
CA ALA A 28 16.94 -3.83 -9.02
C ALA A 28 16.09 -2.57 -8.76
N ALA A 29 15.67 -2.37 -7.50
CA ALA A 29 14.86 -1.21 -7.11
C ALA A 29 15.41 0.09 -7.72
N SER A 30 14.53 0.93 -8.27
CA SER A 30 14.94 2.20 -8.87
C SER A 30 15.68 3.07 -7.84
N ALA A 31 16.53 3.98 -8.31
CA ALA A 31 17.21 4.92 -7.43
C ALA A 31 16.22 5.80 -6.66
N LEU A 32 15.09 6.14 -7.29
CA LEU A 32 13.96 6.81 -6.66
C LEU A 32 13.42 5.99 -5.49
N PHE A 33 12.96 4.76 -5.75
CA PHE A 33 12.41 3.87 -4.71
C PHE A 33 13.38 3.69 -3.55
N THR A 34 14.66 3.41 -3.85
CA THR A 34 15.68 3.15 -2.82
C THR A 34 15.84 4.35 -1.89
N ARG A 35 15.88 5.56 -2.45
CA ARG A 35 15.99 6.80 -1.68
C ARG A 35 14.70 7.09 -0.90
N THR A 36 13.55 7.07 -1.55
CA THR A 36 12.27 7.48 -0.95
C THR A 36 11.75 6.46 0.07
N ARG A 37 12.14 5.18 -0.05
CA ARG A 37 11.87 4.18 0.99
C ARG A 37 12.49 4.56 2.33
N LEU A 38 13.69 5.14 2.34
CA LEU A 38 14.32 5.59 3.60
C LEU A 38 13.55 6.77 4.20
N ALA A 39 13.13 7.73 3.37
CA ALA A 39 12.30 8.84 3.79
C ALA A 39 10.92 8.39 4.32
N LEU A 40 10.33 7.36 3.71
CA LEU A 40 9.11 6.72 4.22
C LEU A 40 9.33 6.14 5.63
N ILE A 41 10.42 5.39 5.83
CA ILE A 41 10.75 4.82 7.15
C ILE A 41 10.90 5.91 8.21
N GLU A 42 11.58 7.00 7.88
CA GLU A 42 11.72 8.16 8.76
C GLU A 42 10.38 8.82 9.06
N ARG A 43 9.56 9.08 8.04
CA ARG A 43 8.22 9.70 8.15
C ARG A 43 7.31 8.92 9.10
N GLU A 44 7.30 7.59 8.98
CA GLU A 44 6.46 6.70 9.80
C GLU A 44 7.08 6.39 11.17
N GLY A 45 8.26 6.97 11.50
CA GLY A 45 8.97 6.67 12.74
C GLY A 45 9.39 5.21 12.87
N GLY A 46 9.60 4.51 11.75
CA GLY A 46 9.95 3.09 11.73
C GLY A 46 8.85 2.17 12.25
N LYS A 47 7.58 2.58 12.13
CA LYS A 47 6.42 1.81 12.59
C LYS A 47 5.60 1.26 11.42
N CYS A 48 5.12 0.04 11.59
CA CYS A 48 4.14 -0.57 10.69
C CYS A 48 2.86 0.26 10.67
N TRP A 49 2.36 0.61 9.49
CA TRP A 49 1.12 1.37 9.34
C TRP A 49 -0.10 0.64 9.92
N LEU A 50 -0.10 -0.70 9.89
CA LEU A 50 -1.23 -1.50 10.37
C LEU A 50 -1.22 -1.59 11.91
N SER A 51 -0.21 -2.24 12.48
CA SER A 51 -0.13 -2.55 13.92
C SER A 51 0.57 -1.50 14.79
N SER A 52 1.22 -0.50 14.17
CA SER A 52 2.10 0.49 14.84
C SER A 52 3.36 -0.09 15.50
N LEU A 53 3.59 -1.40 15.40
CA LEU A 53 4.77 -2.08 15.92
C LEU A 53 6.03 -1.76 15.09
N THR A 54 7.20 -1.92 15.69
CA THR A 54 8.48 -1.57 15.07
C THR A 54 9.15 -2.78 14.42
N ALA A 55 10.28 -2.53 13.73
CA ALA A 55 11.11 -3.61 13.21
C ALA A 55 11.69 -4.53 14.30
N ALA A 56 11.79 -4.07 15.54
CA ALA A 56 12.24 -4.91 16.66
C ALA A 56 11.22 -6.00 17.00
N ASP A 57 9.93 -5.71 16.80
CA ASP A 57 8.82 -6.61 17.10
C ASP A 57 8.46 -7.51 15.91
N LEU A 58 8.52 -6.95 14.69
CA LEU A 58 8.04 -7.59 13.46
C LEU A 58 9.15 -8.14 12.54
N GLY A 59 10.42 -7.82 12.84
CA GLY A 59 11.50 -7.93 11.87
C GLY A 59 11.50 -6.79 10.83
N PRO A 60 12.32 -6.86 9.78
CA PRO A 60 12.47 -5.78 8.82
C PRO A 60 11.13 -5.35 8.20
N LEU A 61 10.84 -4.05 8.25
CA LEU A 61 9.66 -3.47 7.60
C LEU A 61 9.88 -3.29 6.10
N GLU A 62 8.80 -3.42 5.34
CA GLU A 62 8.74 -3.39 3.89
C GLU A 62 7.94 -2.17 3.41
N ALA A 63 8.42 -1.52 2.35
CA ALA A 63 7.66 -0.47 1.68
C ALA A 63 6.73 -1.13 0.66
N HIS A 64 5.44 -0.85 0.80
CA HIS A 64 4.36 -1.32 -0.07
C HIS A 64 3.82 -0.16 -0.91
N HIS A 65 3.61 -0.42 -2.20
CA HIS A 65 3.02 0.53 -3.13
C HIS A 65 1.52 0.70 -2.84
N TYR A 66 1.07 1.89 -2.47
CA TYR A 66 -0.35 2.16 -2.20
C TYR A 66 -0.68 3.64 -2.45
N PRO A 67 -1.74 3.97 -3.21
CA PRO A 67 -2.79 3.05 -3.69
C PRO A 67 -2.52 2.39 -5.04
N ILE A 68 -1.47 2.82 -5.77
CA ILE A 68 -1.17 2.28 -7.10
C ILE A 68 -0.04 1.28 -7.00
N GLU A 69 -0.38 0.00 -7.20
CA GLU A 69 0.59 -1.07 -7.33
C GLU A 69 1.50 -0.85 -8.54
N ARG A 70 2.78 -1.18 -8.38
CA ARG A 70 3.77 -0.94 -9.42
C ARG A 70 3.44 -1.63 -10.74
N CYS A 71 2.89 -2.83 -10.68
CA CYS A 71 2.55 -3.61 -11.86
C CYS A 71 1.46 -2.98 -12.74
N PHE A 72 0.69 -2.02 -12.22
CA PHE A 72 -0.36 -1.33 -12.97
C PHE A 72 0.06 0.04 -13.51
N ALA A 73 1.30 0.48 -13.32
CA ALA A 73 1.77 1.83 -13.66
C ALA A 73 1.37 2.29 -15.08
N GLU A 74 1.52 1.41 -16.07
CA GLU A 74 1.18 1.66 -17.48
C GLU A 74 -0.33 1.66 -17.77
N GLY A 75 -1.13 1.08 -16.87
CA GLY A 75 -2.57 0.91 -16.97
C GLY A 75 -3.39 2.01 -16.27
N VAL A 76 -2.77 2.91 -15.51
CA VAL A 76 -3.48 3.95 -14.75
C VAL A 76 -4.03 5.05 -15.67
N ASP A 77 -5.26 5.48 -15.43
CA ASP A 77 -5.79 6.76 -15.93
C ASP A 77 -5.24 7.89 -15.06
N TRP A 78 -4.07 8.40 -15.44
CA TRP A 78 -3.33 9.39 -14.66
C TRP A 78 -4.08 10.70 -14.47
N PRO A 79 -4.76 11.29 -15.47
CA PRO A 79 -5.59 12.48 -15.25
C PRO A 79 -6.65 12.24 -14.17
N ARG A 80 -7.39 11.13 -14.25
CA ARG A 80 -8.40 10.79 -13.25
C ARG A 80 -7.79 10.64 -11.86
N PHE A 81 -6.73 9.85 -11.75
CA PHE A 81 -6.07 9.62 -10.47
C PHE A 81 -5.49 10.91 -9.87
N SER A 82 -4.87 11.76 -10.68
CA SER A 82 -4.35 13.05 -10.22
C SER A 82 -5.43 13.98 -9.69
N ASN A 83 -6.63 13.95 -10.27
CA ASN A 83 -7.76 14.73 -9.77
C ASN A 83 -8.17 14.24 -8.38
N ASP A 84 -8.31 12.93 -8.20
CA ASP A 84 -8.63 12.32 -6.90
C ASP A 84 -7.57 12.68 -5.84
N CYS A 85 -6.29 12.65 -6.20
CA CYS A 85 -5.21 13.08 -5.32
C CYS A 85 -5.30 14.57 -4.97
N LYS A 86 -5.55 15.46 -5.94
CA LYS A 86 -5.72 16.90 -5.70
C LYS A 86 -6.92 17.20 -4.79
N PHE A 87 -7.99 16.41 -4.88
CA PHE A 87 -9.14 16.46 -3.97
C PHE A 87 -8.85 15.89 -2.58
N GLY A 88 -7.68 15.26 -2.37
CA GLY A 88 -7.26 14.71 -1.09
C GLY A 88 -7.80 13.31 -0.79
N LEU A 89 -8.41 12.62 -1.77
CA LEU A 89 -8.97 11.28 -1.56
C LEU A 89 -7.93 10.24 -1.13
N TRP A 90 -6.68 10.43 -1.59
CA TRP A 90 -5.55 9.54 -1.30
C TRP A 90 -4.59 10.11 -0.24
N GLY A 91 -5.06 11.09 0.53
CA GLY A 91 -4.30 11.68 1.64
C GLY A 91 -3.36 12.83 1.23
N PRO A 92 -2.77 13.50 2.23
CA PRO A 92 -2.05 14.76 2.03
C PRO A 92 -0.76 14.61 1.20
N HIS A 93 -0.08 13.47 1.30
CA HIS A 93 1.18 13.25 0.58
C HIS A 93 0.97 13.18 -0.94
N ALA A 94 0.01 12.37 -1.40
CA ALA A 94 -0.36 12.31 -2.80
C ALA A 94 -0.97 13.64 -3.28
N GLN A 95 -1.69 14.36 -2.41
CA GLN A 95 -2.22 15.69 -2.72
C GLN A 95 -1.12 16.71 -3.01
N THR A 96 -0.02 16.67 -2.26
CA THR A 96 1.11 17.60 -2.40
C THR A 96 2.10 17.24 -3.50
N PHE A 97 1.91 16.11 -4.19
CA PHE A 97 2.78 15.72 -5.31
C PHE A 97 2.71 16.75 -6.44
N ASP A 98 3.85 17.00 -7.10
CA ASP A 98 3.94 17.95 -8.20
C ASP A 98 3.34 17.35 -9.48
N TRP A 99 2.01 17.39 -9.56
CA TRP A 99 1.25 16.89 -10.69
C TRP A 99 1.51 17.67 -11.98
N GLU A 100 1.90 18.95 -11.90
CA GLU A 100 2.23 19.75 -13.08
C GLU A 100 3.52 19.24 -13.72
N ALA A 101 4.58 19.07 -12.92
CA ALA A 101 5.83 18.49 -13.38
C ALA A 101 5.65 17.04 -13.87
N PHE A 102 4.79 16.26 -13.21
CA PHE A 102 4.50 14.89 -13.61
C PHE A 102 3.89 14.78 -15.02
N PHE A 103 3.04 15.73 -15.40
CA PHE A 103 2.45 15.79 -16.74
C PHE A 103 3.30 16.59 -17.73
N ALA A 104 4.46 17.10 -17.36
CA ALA A 104 5.32 17.84 -18.27
C ALA A 104 5.81 16.91 -19.39
N GLY A 105 5.40 17.21 -20.63
CA GLY A 105 5.72 16.38 -21.80
C GLY A 105 4.86 15.13 -21.96
N ALA A 106 3.78 14.98 -21.17
CA ALA A 106 2.81 13.90 -21.34
C ALA A 106 2.21 13.93 -22.76
N ALA A 107 2.01 12.74 -23.33
CA ALA A 107 1.41 12.55 -24.66
C ALA A 107 0.27 11.53 -24.61
N PRO A 108 -0.78 11.67 -25.44
CA PRO A 108 -1.87 10.71 -25.44
C PRO A 108 -1.39 9.38 -26.02
N ASP A 109 -1.78 8.27 -25.42
CA ASP A 109 -1.56 6.94 -25.99
C ASP A 109 -2.54 6.66 -27.14
N ALA A 110 -2.50 5.45 -27.71
CA ALA A 110 -3.36 5.04 -28.81
C ALA A 110 -4.87 5.08 -28.46
N SER A 111 -5.23 5.08 -27.17
CA SER A 111 -6.61 5.23 -26.69
C SER A 111 -7.03 6.69 -26.47
N GLY A 112 -6.10 7.64 -26.60
CA GLY A 112 -6.32 9.06 -26.31
C GLY A 112 -6.14 9.42 -24.84
N ARG A 113 -5.78 8.46 -23.98
CA ARG A 113 -5.52 8.68 -22.56
C ARG A 113 -4.18 9.39 -22.38
N MET A 114 -4.13 10.39 -21.50
CA MET A 114 -2.88 11.08 -21.19
C MET A 114 -1.95 10.20 -20.37
N VAL A 115 -0.73 9.98 -20.88
CA VAL A 115 0.30 9.19 -20.22
C VAL A 115 1.51 10.08 -19.93
N PRO A 116 2.00 10.13 -18.67
CA PRO A 116 3.22 10.85 -18.33
C PRO A 116 4.42 10.24 -19.05
N VAL A 117 5.51 11.01 -19.18
CA VAL A 117 6.75 10.49 -19.78
C VAL A 117 7.30 9.29 -19.00
N ASP A 118 7.16 9.33 -17.67
CA ASP A 118 7.56 8.25 -16.78
C ASP A 118 6.55 8.10 -15.63
N PRO A 119 5.67 7.09 -15.65
CA PRO A 119 4.71 6.86 -14.57
C PRO A 119 5.39 6.46 -13.24
N TYR A 120 6.63 5.97 -13.29
CA TYR A 120 7.36 5.55 -12.08
C TYR A 120 7.84 6.74 -11.24
N LEU A 121 7.79 7.96 -11.75
CA LEU A 121 8.03 9.18 -10.95
C LEU A 121 7.04 9.31 -9.79
N PHE A 122 5.80 8.85 -9.96
CA PHE A 122 4.84 8.74 -8.86
C PHE A 122 4.92 7.37 -8.18
N VAL A 123 4.86 6.30 -8.98
CA VAL A 123 4.68 4.94 -8.45
C VAL A 123 5.83 4.52 -7.54
N ASP A 124 7.08 4.77 -7.92
CA ASP A 124 8.25 4.39 -7.12
C ASP A 124 8.58 5.42 -6.03
N ASP A 125 7.93 6.58 -6.00
CA ASP A 125 8.11 7.56 -4.93
C ASP A 125 7.31 7.15 -3.68
N MET A 126 8.01 6.48 -2.78
CA MET A 126 7.44 5.98 -1.52
C MET A 126 7.05 7.09 -0.54
N THR A 127 7.40 8.35 -0.81
CA THR A 127 6.91 9.48 -0.01
C THR A 127 5.48 9.87 -0.35
N VAL A 128 4.96 9.48 -1.53
CA VAL A 128 3.60 9.80 -1.98
C VAL A 128 2.75 8.57 -2.30
N ASN A 129 3.36 7.44 -2.68
CA ASN A 129 2.70 6.18 -3.02
C ASN A 129 3.19 5.01 -2.13
N GLY A 130 3.69 5.31 -0.93
CA GLY A 130 4.30 4.32 -0.03
C GLY A 130 3.58 4.17 1.30
N ARG A 131 3.45 2.91 1.74
CA ARG A 131 3.02 2.50 3.07
C ARG A 131 4.05 1.55 3.68
N LEU A 132 4.40 1.74 4.95
CA LEU A 132 5.36 0.89 5.64
C LEU A 132 4.63 -0.25 6.35
N LEU A 133 5.00 -1.50 6.10
CA LEU A 133 4.30 -2.68 6.64
C LEU A 133 5.30 -3.70 7.20
N GLY A 134 4.87 -4.46 8.20
CA GLY A 134 5.55 -5.71 8.56
C GLY A 134 5.34 -6.75 7.45
N LYS A 135 6.28 -7.68 7.29
CA LYS A 135 6.21 -8.71 6.24
C LYS A 135 4.90 -9.51 6.28
N GLN A 136 4.43 -9.86 7.48
CA GLN A 136 3.12 -10.47 7.71
C GLN A 136 1.98 -9.66 7.08
N TYR A 137 1.92 -8.36 7.38
CA TYR A 137 0.88 -7.45 6.89
C TYR A 137 0.98 -7.10 5.41
N HIS A 138 2.11 -7.41 4.78
CA HIS A 138 2.35 -7.18 3.36
C HIS A 138 2.05 -8.44 2.53
N THR A 139 2.81 -9.52 2.76
CA THR A 139 2.76 -10.76 1.96
C THR A 139 2.44 -12.00 2.79
N GLY A 140 2.16 -11.84 4.08
CA GLY A 140 1.79 -12.93 4.98
C GLY A 140 0.53 -13.64 4.51
N LYS A 141 0.57 -14.97 4.56
CA LYS A 141 -0.58 -15.79 4.20
C LYS A 141 -1.67 -15.59 5.27
N ASP A 142 -2.90 -15.34 4.82
CA ASP A 142 -4.08 -15.17 5.68
C ASP A 142 -4.10 -13.87 6.52
N GLU A 143 -3.19 -12.92 6.26
CA GLU A 143 -3.04 -11.67 7.03
C GLU A 143 -2.53 -10.48 6.18
N GLY A 144 -1.88 -10.73 5.04
CA GLY A 144 -1.27 -9.67 4.21
C GLY A 144 -2.23 -8.96 3.26
N VAL A 145 -1.91 -7.72 2.90
CA VAL A 145 -2.69 -6.90 1.94
C VAL A 145 -2.78 -7.53 0.54
N HIS A 146 -1.77 -8.31 0.13
CA HIS A 146 -1.81 -9.05 -1.13
C HIS A 146 -2.62 -10.37 -1.05
N MET A 147 -3.08 -10.76 0.14
CA MET A 147 -3.77 -12.03 0.37
C MET A 147 -5.23 -11.86 0.77
N LEU A 148 -5.59 -10.73 1.41
CA LEU A 148 -6.92 -10.47 1.93
C LEU A 148 -7.60 -9.31 1.19
N PRO A 149 -8.93 -9.37 0.99
CA PRO A 149 -9.70 -8.19 0.60
C PRO A 149 -9.49 -7.04 1.57
N GLU A 150 -9.38 -5.80 1.06
CA GLU A 150 -9.04 -4.61 1.86
C GLU A 150 -9.91 -4.46 3.13
N PRO A 151 -11.25 -4.65 3.12
CA PRO A 151 -12.05 -4.54 4.35
C PRO A 151 -11.66 -5.53 5.45
N ILE A 152 -11.25 -6.75 5.06
CA ILE A 152 -10.82 -7.80 6.00
C ILE A 152 -9.41 -7.48 6.51
N TRP A 153 -8.50 -7.05 5.61
CA TRP A 153 -7.16 -6.62 5.99
C TRP A 153 -7.17 -5.43 6.96
N LEU A 154 -8.01 -4.42 6.69
CA LEU A 154 -8.16 -3.24 7.55
C LEU A 154 -8.73 -3.57 8.93
N ALA A 155 -9.48 -4.67 9.07
CA ALA A 155 -10.03 -5.07 10.36
C ALA A 155 -8.91 -5.32 11.39
N GLN A 156 -7.77 -5.90 10.98
CA GLN A 156 -6.62 -6.15 11.85
C GLN A 156 -6.12 -4.90 12.58
N LYS A 157 -6.22 -3.72 11.94
CA LYS A 157 -5.79 -2.45 12.52
C LYS A 157 -6.67 -1.96 13.69
N TYR A 158 -7.94 -2.38 13.72
CA TYR A 158 -8.95 -1.81 14.61
C TYR A 158 -9.57 -2.82 15.56
N MET A 159 -9.37 -4.12 15.32
CA MET A 159 -9.76 -5.17 16.26
C MET A 159 -9.04 -4.99 17.59
N VAL A 160 -9.68 -5.39 18.68
CA VAL A 160 -9.14 -5.19 20.03
C VAL A 160 -7.87 -6.01 20.26
N GLU A 161 -6.97 -5.51 21.12
CA GLU A 161 -5.77 -6.22 21.57
C GLU A 161 -6.10 -7.65 22.03
N GLY A 162 -5.32 -8.63 21.57
CA GLY A 162 -5.49 -10.05 21.91
C GLY A 162 -6.57 -10.77 21.13
N TYR A 163 -7.27 -10.12 20.19
CA TYR A 163 -8.24 -10.80 19.33
C TYR A 163 -7.52 -11.82 18.43
N GLN A 164 -8.05 -13.05 18.36
CA GLN A 164 -7.56 -14.06 17.43
C GLN A 164 -8.13 -13.78 16.03
N PHE A 165 -7.37 -13.09 15.19
CA PHE A 165 -7.84 -12.69 13.87
C PHE A 165 -7.88 -13.86 12.88
N SER A 166 -6.84 -14.69 12.90
CA SER A 166 -6.73 -15.89 12.06
C SER A 166 -5.93 -16.96 12.80
N GLY A 167 -5.76 -18.15 12.24
CA GLY A 167 -4.84 -19.15 12.82
C GLY A 167 -3.37 -18.72 12.85
N ALA A 168 -3.00 -17.65 12.14
CA ALA A 168 -1.65 -17.11 12.07
C ALA A 168 -1.45 -15.86 12.95
N GLU A 169 -2.50 -15.10 13.22
CA GLU A 169 -2.41 -13.79 13.86
C GLU A 169 -3.27 -13.67 15.13
N VAL A 170 -2.63 -13.18 16.19
CA VAL A 170 -3.28 -12.54 17.33
C VAL A 170 -2.99 -11.03 17.23
N ILE A 171 -4.04 -10.21 17.35
CA ILE A 171 -3.91 -8.76 17.22
C ILE A 171 -3.05 -8.19 18.35
N HIS A 172 -2.03 -7.44 17.95
CA HIS A 172 -1.17 -6.69 18.83
C HIS A 172 -0.99 -5.26 18.32
N HIS A 173 -1.25 -4.30 19.20
CA HIS A 173 -0.98 -2.89 18.98
C HIS A 173 0.26 -2.47 19.74
N ALA A 174 1.04 -1.55 19.17
CA ALA A 174 2.05 -0.86 19.95
C ALA A 174 1.38 -0.21 21.18
N GLN A 175 1.95 -0.45 22.37
CA GLN A 175 1.48 0.20 23.59
C GLN A 175 1.56 1.72 23.39
N GLU A 176 0.46 2.42 23.71
CA GLU A 176 0.47 3.88 23.73
C GLU A 176 1.53 4.34 24.75
N ALA A 177 2.42 5.23 24.30
CA ALA A 177 3.47 5.82 25.13
C ALA A 177 2.94 7.01 25.94
#